data_AF-A0A0F3NUL7-F1
#
_entry.id   AF-A0A0F3NUL7-F1
#
_cell.length_a   1.000
_cell.length_b   1.000
_cell.length_c   1.000
_cell.angle_alpha   90.00
_cell.angle_beta   90.00
_cell.angle_gamma   90.00
#
_symmetry.space_group_name_H-M   'P 1'
#
loop_
_entity.id
_entity.type
_entity.pdbx_description
1 polymer ?
#
loop_
_entity_poly.entity_id
_entity_poly.type
_entity_poly.pdbx_seq_one_letter_code
_entity_poly.pdbx_strand_id
1 'polypeptide(L)'
;MFQNVAAYQACIADCMSCSAGLLASDYAFWCAGCQGMLYPFIGTAAAHNGGVGTSVLMVSKFMARMHRQLMLWGYYGYKGLCGKYPMPIMKKSQYRLQMTYPIPETKSCKSIGQTEATWQAGREFPVNGEDFGYLIWRKRDCCLL
;
A
#
# COMPACT_ATOMS: atom_id res chain seq x y z
N MET A 1 -6.40 4.38 -19.26
CA MET A 1 -6.61 5.74 -18.72
C MET A 1 -5.69 6.14 -17.54
N PHE A 2 -4.78 5.29 -17.04
CA PHE A 2 -3.88 5.65 -15.92
C PHE A 2 -2.37 5.55 -16.22
N GLN A 3 -1.99 5.29 -17.48
CA GLN A 3 -0.59 5.23 -17.94
C GLN A 3 -0.21 6.50 -18.72
N ASN A 4 -0.63 7.68 -18.24
CA ASN A 4 -0.24 8.96 -18.84
C ASN A 4 0.70 9.72 -17.91
N VAL A 5 1.41 10.70 -18.45
CA VAL A 5 2.42 11.47 -17.70
C VAL A 5 1.80 12.13 -16.46
N ALA A 6 0.59 12.68 -16.57
CA ALA A 6 -0.11 13.30 -15.43
C ALA A 6 -0.36 12.32 -14.28
N ALA A 7 -0.75 11.08 -14.56
CA ALA A 7 -0.96 10.04 -13.56
C ALA A 7 0.35 9.65 -12.86
N TYR A 8 1.45 9.59 -13.62
CA TYR A 8 2.80 9.37 -13.05
C TYR A 8 3.25 10.54 -12.16
N GLN A 9 2.99 11.79 -12.55
CA GLN A 9 3.31 12.94 -11.70
C GLN A 9 2.52 12.94 -10.39
N ALA A 10 1.24 12.54 -10.44
CA ALA A 10 0.44 12.36 -9.23
C ALA A 10 1.04 11.31 -8.27
N CYS A 11 1.67 10.25 -8.81
CA CYS A 11 2.39 9.29 -7.99
C CYS A 11 3.63 9.84 -7.32
N ILE A 12 4.39 10.67 -8.02
CA ILE A 12 5.57 11.32 -7.46
C ILE A 12 5.16 12.24 -6.31
N ALA A 13 4.07 12.99 -6.47
CA ALA A 13 3.52 13.82 -5.40
C ALA A 13 3.10 12.98 -4.17
N ASP A 14 2.41 11.85 -4.39
CA ASP A 14 2.01 10.93 -3.32
C ASP A 14 3.22 10.27 -2.63
N CYS A 15 4.27 9.94 -3.40
CA CYS A 15 5.53 9.44 -2.89
C CYS A 15 6.19 10.43 -1.92
N MET A 16 6.29 11.70 -2.31
CA MET A 16 6.88 12.75 -1.49
C MET A 16 6.07 12.99 -0.21
N SER A 17 4.74 13.08 -0.31
CA SER A 17 3.88 13.30 0.86
C SER A 17 3.96 12.15 1.86
N CYS A 18 3.87 10.90 1.39
CA CYS A 18 3.99 9.71 2.24
C CYS A 18 5.37 9.64 2.90
N SER A 19 6.43 9.99 2.16
CA SER A 19 7.81 9.96 2.65
C SER A 19 8.09 11.06 3.67
N ALA A 20 7.41 12.20 3.58
CA ALA A 20 7.44 13.27 4.58
C ALA A 20 6.62 12.95 5.85
N GLY A 21 6.00 11.77 5.93
CA GLY A 21 5.22 11.32 7.09
C GLY A 21 3.73 11.68 7.03
N LEU A 22 3.26 12.27 5.94
CA LEU A 22 1.82 12.49 5.73
C LEU A 22 1.11 11.17 5.38
N LEU A 23 -0.22 11.18 5.47
CA LEU A 23 -1.04 10.05 5.06
C LEU A 23 -1.02 9.89 3.53
N ALA A 24 -1.15 8.64 3.08
CA ALA A 24 -1.28 8.32 1.67
C ALA A 24 -2.50 8.99 1.04
N SER A 25 -2.32 9.57 -0.14
CA SER A 25 -3.36 10.31 -0.83
C SER A 25 -4.42 9.36 -1.37
N ASP A 26 -5.61 9.43 -0.78
CA ASP A 26 -6.79 8.67 -1.19
C ASP A 26 -7.41 9.15 -2.51
N TYR A 27 -6.98 10.31 -3.02
CA TYR A 27 -7.41 10.83 -4.32
C TYR A 27 -6.69 10.13 -5.47
N ALA A 28 -5.38 9.88 -5.31
CA ALA A 28 -4.57 9.15 -6.27
C ALA A 28 -4.72 7.63 -6.10
N PHE A 29 -5.97 7.13 -6.15
CA PHE A 29 -6.30 5.72 -5.89
C PHE A 29 -5.66 4.74 -6.90
N TRP A 30 -5.21 5.22 -8.06
CA TRP A 30 -4.54 4.42 -9.07
C TRP A 30 -3.05 4.22 -8.79
N CYS A 31 -2.52 4.90 -7.77
CA CYS A 31 -1.12 4.99 -7.46
C CYS A 31 -0.79 4.40 -6.09
N ALA A 32 0.39 3.81 -5.94
CA ALA A 32 1.03 3.42 -4.69
C ALA A 32 2.34 4.21 -4.47
N GLY A 33 2.30 5.55 -4.57
CA GLY A 33 3.44 6.45 -4.38
C GLY A 33 4.76 5.96 -5.00
N CYS A 34 5.80 5.83 -4.17
CA CYS A 34 7.14 5.46 -4.62
C CYS A 34 7.23 4.03 -5.19
N GLN A 35 6.32 3.13 -4.79
CA GLN A 35 6.29 1.76 -5.31
C GLN A 35 5.77 1.69 -6.76
N GLY A 36 5.03 2.71 -7.20
CA GLY A 36 4.55 2.83 -8.58
C GLY A 36 3.04 2.67 -8.75
N MET A 37 2.62 2.17 -9.90
CA MET A 37 1.20 2.13 -10.30
C MET A 37 0.48 0.91 -9.74
N LEU A 38 -0.69 1.17 -9.14
CA LEU A 38 -1.58 0.12 -8.61
C LEU A 38 -2.33 -0.60 -9.75
N TYR A 39 -2.68 0.13 -10.81
CA TYR A 39 -3.29 -0.45 -11.99
C TYR A 39 -2.25 -0.81 -13.05
N PRO A 40 -2.43 -1.92 -13.78
CA PRO A 40 -3.47 -2.94 -13.59
C PRO A 40 -3.21 -3.86 -12.39
N PHE A 41 -4.29 -4.45 -11.84
CA PHE A 41 -4.28 -5.38 -10.69
C PHE A 41 -3.80 -6.80 -11.05
N ILE A 42 -2.68 -6.87 -11.76
CA ILE A 42 -2.00 -8.11 -12.14
C ILE A 42 -0.83 -8.36 -11.19
N GLY A 43 -0.41 -9.62 -11.08
CA GLY A 43 0.72 -10.04 -10.24
C GLY A 43 2.11 -9.65 -10.79
N THR A 44 2.18 -8.64 -11.66
CA THR A 44 3.43 -8.16 -12.26
C THR A 44 3.58 -6.65 -12.07
N ALA A 45 4.83 -6.20 -11.99
CA ALA A 45 5.21 -4.80 -11.86
C ALA A 45 5.80 -4.33 -13.18
N ALA A 46 5.47 -3.11 -13.60
CA ALA A 46 6.04 -2.52 -14.82
C ALA A 46 7.48 -2.04 -14.61
N ALA A 47 7.85 -1.69 -13.37
CA ALA A 47 9.19 -1.27 -12.99
C ALA A 47 9.60 -2.04 -11.73
N HIS A 48 10.84 -2.53 -11.70
CA HIS A 48 11.40 -3.25 -10.57
C HIS A 48 12.40 -2.35 -9.85
N ASN A 49 12.02 -1.81 -8.69
CA ASN A 49 12.87 -0.93 -7.88
C ASN A 49 13.71 -1.68 -6.83
N GLY A 50 13.42 -2.96 -6.59
CA GLY A 50 14.00 -3.83 -5.55
C GLY A 50 12.97 -4.85 -5.06
N GLY A 51 13.38 -5.95 -4.42
CA GLY A 51 12.47 -6.99 -3.95
C GLY A 51 11.49 -6.49 -2.89
N VAL A 52 11.96 -5.64 -1.97
CA VAL A 52 11.10 -5.01 -0.95
C VAL A 52 10.08 -4.04 -1.58
N GLY A 53 10.53 -3.11 -2.43
CA GLY A 53 9.63 -2.14 -3.07
C GLY A 53 8.58 -2.81 -3.97
N THR A 54 8.99 -3.80 -4.76
CA THR A 54 8.08 -4.54 -5.63
C THR A 54 7.13 -5.46 -4.88
N SER A 55 7.56 -6.10 -3.79
CA SER A 55 6.67 -6.91 -2.98
C SER A 55 5.62 -6.06 -2.24
N VAL A 56 5.99 -4.88 -1.73
CA VAL A 56 5.01 -3.90 -1.21
C VAL A 56 3.99 -3.50 -2.28
N LEU A 57 4.45 -3.25 -3.52
CA LEU A 57 3.55 -2.97 -4.64
C LEU A 57 2.57 -4.13 -4.86
N MET A 58 3.04 -5.38 -4.89
CA MET A 58 2.18 -6.55 -5.11
C MET A 58 1.12 -6.70 -4.04
N VAL A 59 1.50 -6.53 -2.76
CA VAL A 59 0.55 -6.57 -1.65
C VAL A 59 -0.50 -5.47 -1.80
N SER A 60 -0.10 -4.25 -2.17
CA SER A 60 -1.03 -3.15 -2.42
C SER A 60 -2.00 -3.46 -3.57
N LYS A 61 -1.51 -4.01 -4.70
CA LYS A 61 -2.35 -4.43 -5.83
C LYS A 61 -3.33 -5.52 -5.46
N PHE A 62 -2.87 -6.52 -4.70
CA PHE A 62 -3.71 -7.62 -4.24
C PHE A 62 -4.83 -7.12 -3.32
N MET A 63 -4.52 -6.26 -2.36
CA MET A 63 -5.53 -5.63 -1.51
C MET A 63 -6.52 -4.78 -2.32
N ALA A 64 -6.06 -4.07 -3.35
CA ALA A 64 -6.91 -3.23 -4.20
C ALA A 64 -7.84 -4.08 -5.07
N ARG A 65 -7.35 -5.22 -5.58
CA ARG A 65 -8.16 -6.23 -6.25
C ARG A 65 -9.25 -6.78 -5.34
N MET A 66 -8.92 -7.13 -4.10
CA MET A 66 -9.90 -7.64 -3.14
C MET A 66 -11.00 -6.60 -2.80
N HIS A 67 -10.66 -5.32 -2.72
CA HIS A 67 -11.65 -4.25 -2.60
C HIS A 67 -12.56 -4.20 -3.83
N ARG A 68 -11.97 -4.24 -5.04
CA ARG A 68 -12.72 -4.20 -6.29
C ARG A 68 -13.65 -5.40 -6.47
N GLN A 69 -13.26 -6.56 -5.94
CA GLN A 69 -14.07 -7.79 -5.89
C GLN A 69 -15.05 -7.82 -4.71
N LEU A 70 -15.14 -6.74 -3.91
CA LEU A 70 -16.02 -6.61 -2.75
C LEU A 70 -15.77 -7.68 -1.66
N MET A 71 -14.59 -8.29 -1.63
CA MET A 71 -14.18 -9.20 -0.55
C MET A 71 -13.77 -8.40 0.70
N LEU A 72 -13.14 -7.24 0.49
CA LEU A 72 -12.78 -6.33 1.57
C LEU A 72 -13.82 -5.22 1.73
N TRP A 73 -14.38 -5.13 2.93
CA TRP A 73 -15.37 -4.12 3.34
C TRP A 73 -14.68 -2.92 3.96
N GLY A 74 -15.21 -1.71 3.81
CA GLY A 74 -14.76 -0.49 4.49
C GLY A 74 -15.27 -0.38 5.93
N TYR A 75 -14.42 0.15 6.82
CA TYR A 75 -14.68 0.40 8.25
C TYR A 75 -14.16 1.77 8.72
N TYR A 76 -13.97 2.70 7.79
CA TYR A 76 -13.30 3.98 8.02
C TYR A 76 -14.22 5.14 7.65
N GLY A 77 -14.16 6.22 8.44
CA GLY A 77 -14.99 7.42 8.30
C GLY A 77 -16.40 7.24 8.85
N TYR A 78 -17.24 8.27 8.66
CA TYR A 78 -18.59 8.32 9.24
C TYR A 78 -19.47 7.11 8.87
N LYS A 79 -19.37 6.62 7.64
CA LYS A 79 -20.10 5.42 7.17
C LYS A 79 -19.65 4.11 7.82
N GLY A 80 -18.44 4.09 8.37
CA GLY A 80 -17.81 2.92 8.97
C GLY A 80 -17.95 2.81 10.50
N LEU A 81 -18.48 3.84 11.17
CA LEU A 81 -18.51 3.95 12.64
C LEU A 81 -19.23 2.78 13.31
N CYS A 82 -20.45 2.45 12.84
CA CYS A 82 -21.30 1.43 13.44
C CYS A 82 -21.43 0.17 12.57
N GLY A 83 -20.69 0.06 11.47
CA GLY A 83 -20.90 -1.01 10.52
C GLY A 83 -19.92 -1.05 9.36
N LYS A 84 -19.99 -2.13 8.60
CA LYS A 84 -19.18 -2.34 7.40
C LYS A 84 -19.93 -1.84 6.16
N TYR A 85 -19.22 -1.23 5.22
CA TYR A 85 -19.81 -0.77 3.95
C TYR A 85 -19.01 -1.28 2.74
N PRO A 86 -19.64 -1.50 1.56
CA PRO A 86 -18.92 -1.94 0.38
C PRO A 86 -17.96 -0.84 -0.08
N MET A 87 -16.70 -1.22 -0.33
CA MET A 87 -15.63 -0.27 -0.61
C MET A 87 -14.84 -0.72 -1.85
N PRO A 88 -15.34 -0.46 -3.08
CA PRO A 88 -14.73 -0.95 -4.31
C PRO A 88 -13.42 -0.24 -4.67
N ILE A 89 -13.21 0.98 -4.15
CA ILE A 89 -11.98 1.75 -4.30
C ILE A 89 -11.29 1.76 -2.94
N MET A 90 -10.10 1.16 -2.88
CA MET A 90 -9.28 1.19 -1.68
C MET A 90 -8.93 2.63 -1.29
N LYS A 91 -9.11 2.96 -0.01
CA LYS A 91 -8.49 4.13 0.62
C LYS A 91 -7.18 3.67 1.23
N LYS A 92 -6.07 4.23 0.78
CA LYS A 92 -4.72 3.86 1.22
C LYS A 92 -4.42 4.38 2.61
N SER A 93 -5.00 5.52 2.99
CA SER A 93 -4.79 6.16 4.29
C SER A 93 -5.15 5.26 5.49
N GLN A 94 -6.06 4.31 5.30
CA GLN A 94 -6.50 3.36 6.33
C GLN A 94 -5.50 2.18 6.54
N TYR A 95 -4.50 2.03 5.67
CA TYR A 95 -3.60 0.88 5.65
C TYR A 95 -2.17 1.26 6.00
N ARG A 96 -1.51 0.41 6.79
CA ARG A 96 -0.05 0.41 6.96
C ARG A 96 0.48 -1.00 6.78
N LEU A 97 1.69 -1.12 6.25
CA LEU A 97 2.36 -2.39 6.00
C LEU A 97 3.56 -2.51 6.91
N GLN A 98 3.69 -3.66 7.57
CA GLN A 98 4.85 -3.99 8.38
C GLN A 98 5.43 -5.30 7.86
N MET A 99 6.69 -5.28 7.46
CA MET A 99 7.34 -6.49 6.94
C MET A 99 7.64 -7.45 8.08
N THR A 100 7.28 -8.72 7.92
CA THR A 100 7.47 -9.80 8.90
C THR A 100 8.51 -10.82 8.46
N TYR A 101 8.73 -10.97 7.16
CA TYR A 101 9.69 -11.88 6.55
C TYR A 101 10.32 -11.19 5.32
N PRO A 102 11.63 -11.38 5.01
CA PRO A 102 12.56 -12.35 5.62
C PRO A 102 13.18 -11.86 6.92
N ILE A 103 13.41 -10.55 7.08
CA ILE A 103 13.83 -9.95 8.34
C ILE A 103 12.73 -9.01 8.82
N PRO A 104 12.09 -9.24 9.98
CA PRO A 104 10.95 -8.43 10.43
C PRO A 104 11.36 -6.99 10.76
N GLU A 105 10.51 -6.04 10.36
CA GLU A 105 10.57 -4.65 10.80
C GLU A 105 9.74 -4.50 12.08
N THR A 106 10.40 -4.40 13.24
CA THR A 106 9.72 -4.39 14.53
C THR A 106 9.43 -3.00 15.08
N LYS A 107 10.09 -1.97 14.55
CA LYS A 107 10.05 -0.61 15.13
C LYS A 107 9.03 0.30 14.47
N SER A 108 8.60 0.00 13.24
CA SER A 108 7.75 0.91 12.48
C SER A 108 6.85 0.20 11.47
N CYS A 109 5.73 0.84 11.14
CA CYS A 109 4.84 0.44 10.05
C CYS A 109 4.92 1.48 8.94
N LYS A 110 4.95 1.05 7.69
CA LYS A 110 5.15 1.92 6.51
C LYS A 110 3.81 2.25 5.86
N SER A 111 3.67 3.48 5.37
CA SER A 111 2.52 3.83 4.52
C SER A 111 2.66 3.16 3.16
N ILE A 112 1.54 2.79 2.55
CA ILE A 112 1.51 2.53 1.11
C ILE A 112 1.89 3.83 0.41
N GLY A 113 2.91 3.81 -0.45
CA GLY A 113 3.42 4.98 -1.15
C GLY A 113 4.68 5.60 -0.55
N GLN A 114 5.09 5.23 0.66
CA GLN A 114 6.31 5.75 1.30
C GLN A 114 7.57 5.14 0.69
N THR A 115 8.63 5.91 0.53
CA THR A 115 9.90 5.41 -0.01
C THR A 115 10.49 4.25 0.81
N GLU A 116 10.76 3.15 0.11
CA GLU A 116 11.45 1.98 0.66
C GLU A 116 12.94 2.20 0.87
N ALA A 117 13.53 3.22 0.25
CA ALA A 117 14.96 3.53 0.37
C ALA A 117 15.44 3.70 1.81
N THR A 118 14.55 4.13 2.72
CA THR A 118 14.87 4.34 4.14
C THR A 118 14.93 3.05 4.97
N TRP A 119 14.39 1.93 4.48
CA TRP A 119 14.22 0.72 5.31
C TRP A 119 14.46 -0.61 4.59
N GLN A 120 14.60 -0.61 3.26
CA GLN A 120 14.84 -1.83 2.48
C GLN A 120 16.23 -2.45 2.67
N ALA A 121 17.20 -1.67 3.18
CA ALA A 121 18.59 -2.10 3.28
C ALA A 121 18.72 -3.38 4.14
N GLY A 122 19.37 -4.41 3.58
CA GLY A 122 19.61 -5.68 4.25
C GLY A 122 18.36 -6.55 4.46
N ARG A 123 17.21 -6.15 3.91
CA ARG A 123 15.94 -6.89 4.02
C ARG A 123 15.72 -7.89 2.89
N GLU A 124 16.59 -7.88 1.89
CA GLU A 124 16.63 -8.80 0.76
C GLU A 124 18.04 -9.36 0.68
N PHE A 125 18.17 -10.69 0.60
CA PHE A 125 19.45 -11.39 0.53
C PHE A 125 19.28 -12.74 -0.18
N PRO A 126 20.33 -13.25 -0.86
CA PRO A 126 20.20 -14.42 -1.71
C PRO A 126 19.86 -15.70 -0.93
N VAL A 127 19.29 -16.68 -1.63
CA VAL A 127 18.96 -18.06 -1.17
C VAL A 127 17.75 -18.15 -0.24
N ASN A 128 17.70 -17.39 0.85
CA ASN A 128 16.63 -17.49 1.85
C ASN A 128 15.87 -16.17 2.08
N GLY A 129 16.26 -15.08 1.43
CA GLY A 129 15.73 -13.73 1.66
C GLY A 129 15.02 -13.12 0.45
N GLU A 130 14.51 -13.95 -0.46
CA GLU A 130 13.86 -13.54 -1.71
C GLU A 130 12.32 -13.55 -1.61
N ASP A 131 11.76 -14.19 -0.58
CA ASP A 131 10.34 -14.15 -0.26
C ASP A 131 10.04 -13.05 0.77
N PHE A 132 8.88 -12.41 0.65
CA PHE A 132 8.49 -11.29 1.50
C PHE A 132 7.13 -11.51 2.16
N GLY A 133 7.09 -11.34 3.48
CA GLY A 133 5.87 -11.42 4.29
C GLY A 133 5.51 -10.05 4.85
N TYR A 134 4.22 -9.71 4.82
CA TYR A 134 3.72 -8.44 5.34
C TYR A 134 2.53 -8.64 6.27
N LEU A 135 2.59 -8.02 7.44
CA LEU A 135 1.46 -7.76 8.31
C LEU A 135 0.76 -6.48 7.85
N ILE A 136 -0.54 -6.59 7.59
CA ILE A 136 -1.38 -5.48 7.13
C ILE A 136 -2.13 -4.90 8.32
N TRP A 137 -1.76 -3.68 8.70
CA TRP A 137 -2.49 -2.91 9.70
C TRP A 137 -3.62 -2.16 9.04
N ARG A 138 -4.79 -2.23 9.66
CA ARG A 138 -6.00 -1.60 9.16
C ARG A 138 -6.66 -0.74 10.23
N LYS A 139 -6.77 0.56 9.95
CA LYS A 139 -7.55 1.49 10.76
C LYS A 139 -9.04 1.14 10.66
N ARG A 140 -9.71 1.11 11.82
CA ARG A 140 -11.17 0.99 11.94
C ARG A 140 -11.64 2.09 12.88
N ASP A 141 -12.66 2.83 12.46
CA ASP A 141 -13.32 3.79 13.33
C ASP A 141 -14.51 3.07 13.97
N CYS A 142 -14.54 3.01 15.30
CA CYS A 142 -15.57 2.32 16.07
C CYS A 142 -16.47 3.33 16.77
N CYS A 143 -17.78 3.08 16.77
CA CYS A 143 -18.70 3.74 17.67
C CYS A 143 -18.63 3.06 19.05
N LEU A 144 -18.39 3.85 20.10
CA LEU A 144 -18.61 3.44 21.48
C LEU A 144 -20.11 3.59 21.75
N LEU A 145 -20.82 2.47 21.88
CA LEU A 145 -22.21 2.44 22.32
C LEU A 145 -22.31 2.74 23.82
#